data_AF-A0A2G9LZN1-F1
#
_entry.id   AF-A0A2G9LZN1-F1
#
_cell.length_a   1.000
_cell.length_b   1.000
_cell.length_c   1.000
_cell.angle_alpha   90.00
_cell.angle_beta   90.00
_cell.angle_gamma   90.00
#
_symmetry.space_group_name_H-M   'P 1'
#
loop_
_entity.id
_entity.type
_entity.pdbx_description
1 polymer ?
#
loop_
_entity_poly.entity_id
_entity_poly.type
_entity_poly.pdbx_seq_one_letter_code
_entity_poly.pdbx_strand_id
1 'polypeptide(L)'
;MELDIRFRSIEGLFGFCIDFMPSSVDILEPEKIDYDSAELTRNVNDLMAKLHKIDSALKQVNVENELLQHNAMLLLRNNVIITLGEKKMNLKELSSRTGVPEEQLKNFLELWIKEGMLKSQDELYFV
;
A
#
# COMPACT_ATOMS: atom_id res chain seq x y z
N MET A 1 24.72 -0.89 -13.50
CA MET A 1 26.03 -0.54 -12.91
C MET A 1 26.41 -1.72 -12.05
N GLU A 2 27.55 -2.33 -12.33
CA GLU A 2 28.07 -3.46 -11.55
C GLU A 2 29.05 -2.89 -10.50
N LEU A 3 29.03 -3.46 -9.30
CA LEU A 3 29.81 -2.97 -8.17
C LEU A 3 30.41 -4.15 -7.41
N ASP A 4 31.72 -4.16 -7.31
CA ASP A 4 32.45 -5.15 -6.53
C ASP A 4 32.66 -4.64 -5.11
N ILE A 5 32.16 -5.38 -4.12
CA ILE A 5 32.25 -5.04 -2.70
C ILE A 5 32.85 -6.20 -1.93
N ARG A 6 33.84 -5.91 -1.06
CA ARG A 6 34.43 -6.91 -0.17
C ARG A 6 33.79 -6.82 1.22
N PHE A 7 33.22 -7.93 1.68
CA PHE A 7 32.69 -8.08 3.03
C PHE A 7 33.64 -8.94 3.89
N ARG A 8 33.74 -8.62 5.19
CA ARG A 8 34.57 -9.40 6.14
C ARG A 8 33.84 -10.60 6.74
N SER A 9 32.50 -10.62 6.67
CA SER A 9 31.64 -11.66 7.23
C SER A 9 30.38 -11.81 6.40
N ILE A 10 29.74 -12.98 6.48
CA ILE A 10 28.45 -13.22 5.80
C ILE A 10 27.34 -12.35 6.38
N GLU A 11 27.42 -12.02 7.68
CA GLU A 11 26.48 -11.11 8.34
C GLU A 11 26.50 -9.72 7.69
N GLY A 12 27.70 -9.21 7.37
CA GLY A 12 27.87 -7.94 6.66
C GLY A 12 27.28 -7.98 5.25
N LEU A 13 27.47 -9.09 4.53
CA LEU A 13 26.86 -9.32 3.23
C LEU A 13 25.32 -9.34 3.34
N PHE A 14 24.77 -10.13 4.26
CA PHE A 14 23.32 -10.22 4.46
C PHE A 14 22.72 -8.89 4.91
N GLY A 15 23.40 -8.14 5.77
CA GLY A 15 23.02 -6.77 6.14
C GLY A 15 22.92 -5.87 4.92
N PHE A 16 23.96 -5.86 4.08
CA PHE A 16 23.94 -5.12 2.83
C PHE A 16 22.79 -5.55 1.90
N CYS A 17 22.59 -6.86 1.73
CA CYS A 17 21.49 -7.35 0.91
C CYS A 17 20.14 -6.88 1.44
N ILE A 18 19.93 -6.88 2.76
CA ILE A 18 18.67 -6.44 3.40
C ILE A 18 18.45 -4.95 3.25
N ASP A 19 19.49 -4.14 3.43
CA ASP A 19 19.36 -2.68 3.44
C ASP A 19 19.24 -2.10 2.02
N PHE A 20 19.97 -2.67 1.05
CA PHE A 20 20.05 -2.16 -0.31
C PHE A 20 19.27 -2.96 -1.35
N MET A 21 18.81 -4.16 -1.00
CA MET A 21 17.97 -5.04 -1.83
C MET A 21 18.44 -5.15 -3.29
N PRO A 22 19.69 -5.59 -3.55
CA PRO A 22 20.17 -5.80 -4.91
C PRO A 22 19.35 -6.90 -5.59
N SER A 23 19.13 -6.79 -6.90
CA SER A 23 18.38 -7.79 -7.67
C SER A 23 19.11 -9.14 -7.78
N SER A 24 20.44 -9.12 -7.71
CA SER A 24 21.30 -10.31 -7.78
C SER A 24 22.63 -10.02 -7.08
N VAL A 25 23.26 -11.09 -6.58
CA VAL A 25 24.58 -11.05 -5.93
C VAL A 25 25.37 -12.27 -6.40
N ASP A 26 26.56 -12.03 -6.94
CA ASP A 26 27.48 -13.09 -7.36
C ASP A 26 28.69 -13.11 -6.42
N ILE A 27 29.02 -14.29 -5.88
CA ILE A 27 30.19 -14.46 -5.02
C ILE A 27 31.39 -14.75 -5.90
N LEU A 28 32.29 -13.77 -6.02
CA LEU A 28 33.52 -13.91 -6.82
C LEU A 28 34.56 -14.77 -6.07
N GLU A 29 34.73 -14.54 -4.78
CA GLU A 29 35.66 -15.29 -3.91
C GLU A 29 35.17 -15.28 -2.45
N PRO A 30 35.51 -16.31 -1.64
CA PRO A 30 36.22 -17.55 -2.01
C PRO A 30 35.28 -18.57 -2.67
N GLU A 31 35.85 -19.55 -3.39
CA GLU A 31 35.09 -20.65 -4.01
C GLU A 31 34.38 -21.54 -2.96
N LYS A 32 34.97 -21.67 -1.76
CA LYS A 32 34.41 -22.42 -0.64
C LYS A 32 34.29 -21.54 0.59
N ILE A 33 33.12 -21.57 1.19
CA ILE A 33 32.82 -20.89 2.45
C ILE A 33 32.82 -21.94 3.55
N ASP A 34 33.77 -21.83 4.49
CA ASP A 34 33.81 -22.69 5.67
C ASP A 34 33.06 -22.02 6.83
N TYR A 35 32.19 -22.75 7.51
CA TYR A 35 31.28 -22.21 8.50
C TYR A 35 31.05 -23.21 9.63
N ASP A 36 31.18 -22.75 10.88
CA ASP A 36 30.71 -23.54 12.00
C ASP A 36 29.18 -23.60 12.02
N SER A 37 28.65 -24.76 12.37
CA SER A 37 27.20 -25.02 12.42
C SER A 37 26.46 -24.05 13.34
N ALA A 38 27.05 -23.66 14.48
CA ALA A 38 26.42 -22.73 15.41
C ALA A 38 26.43 -21.30 14.85
N GLU A 39 27.49 -20.90 14.15
CA GLU A 39 27.55 -19.58 13.50
C GLU A 39 26.57 -19.49 12.32
N LEU A 40 26.51 -20.53 11.48
CA LEU A 40 25.55 -20.58 10.37
C LEU A 40 24.12 -20.51 10.89
N THR A 41 23.82 -21.25 11.96
CA THR A 41 22.50 -21.24 12.62
C THR A 41 22.14 -19.84 13.11
N ARG A 42 23.06 -19.11 13.75
CA ARG A 42 22.83 -17.72 14.19
C ARG A 42 22.51 -16.82 13.00
N ASN A 43 23.35 -16.84 11.96
CA ASN A 43 23.19 -15.95 10.81
C ASN A 43 21.90 -16.22 10.03
N VAL A 44 21.52 -17.49 9.87
CA VAL A 44 20.25 -17.88 9.23
C VAL A 44 19.06 -17.42 10.09
N ASN A 45 19.10 -17.61 11.40
CA ASN A 45 18.03 -17.15 12.29
C ASN A 45 17.88 -15.63 12.27
N ASP A 46 18.98 -14.88 12.23
CA ASP A 46 18.94 -13.42 12.15
C ASP A 46 18.37 -12.94 10.80
N LEU A 47 18.75 -13.58 9.70
CA LEU A 47 18.16 -13.35 8.38
C LEU A 47 16.65 -13.62 8.41
N MET A 48 16.22 -14.75 8.96
CA MET A 48 14.82 -15.11 9.09
C MET A 48 14.05 -14.11 9.96
N ALA A 49 14.63 -13.67 11.08
CA ALA A 49 14.02 -12.67 11.95
C ALA A 49 13.81 -11.33 11.22
N LYS A 50 14.79 -10.89 10.41
CA LYS A 50 14.67 -9.68 9.59
C LYS A 50 13.60 -9.83 8.51
N LEU A 51 13.58 -10.94 7.78
CA LEU A 51 12.55 -11.22 6.77
C LEU A 51 11.15 -11.27 7.38
N HIS A 52 10.98 -11.91 8.54
CA HIS A 52 9.70 -11.94 9.25
C HIS A 52 9.23 -10.55 9.69
N LYS A 53 10.15 -9.67 10.12
CA LYS A 53 9.81 -8.27 10.45
C LYS A 53 9.33 -7.51 9.21
N ILE A 54 10.01 -7.67 8.07
CA ILE A 54 9.61 -7.03 6.81
C ILE A 54 8.22 -7.54 6.38
N ASP A 55 7.99 -8.84 6.38
CA ASP A 55 6.70 -9.45 6.04
C ASP A 55 5.57 -8.95 6.94
N SER A 56 5.83 -8.86 8.26
CA SER A 56 4.84 -8.34 9.22
C SER A 56 4.52 -6.86 8.96
N ALA A 57 5.54 -6.05 8.68
CA ALA A 57 5.34 -4.63 8.36
C ALA A 57 4.54 -4.45 7.07
N LEU A 58 4.83 -5.22 6.02
CA LEU A 58 4.07 -5.19 4.77
C LEU A 58 2.60 -5.59 4.98
N LYS A 59 2.35 -6.66 5.73
CA LYS A 59 0.98 -7.08 6.08
C LYS A 59 0.24 -5.99 6.85
N GLN A 60 0.89 -5.37 7.83
CA GLN A 60 0.30 -4.29 8.61
C GLN A 60 -0.06 -3.08 7.72
N VAL A 61 0.87 -2.65 6.85
CA VAL A 61 0.62 -1.55 5.91
C VAL A 61 -0.53 -1.85 4.96
N ASN A 62 -0.65 -3.09 4.47
CA ASN A 62 -1.76 -3.48 3.60
C ASN A 62 -3.10 -3.40 4.33
N VAL A 63 -3.17 -3.92 5.56
CA VAL A 63 -4.38 -3.85 6.39
C VAL A 63 -4.75 -2.40 6.71
N GLU A 64 -3.77 -1.57 7.07
CA GLU A 64 -3.99 -0.14 7.32
C GLU A 64 -4.48 0.59 6.08
N ASN A 65 -3.92 0.29 4.91
CA ASN A 65 -4.34 0.89 3.64
C ASN A 65 -5.77 0.48 3.28
N GLU A 66 -6.13 -0.80 3.40
CA GLU A 66 -7.49 -1.28 3.19
C GLU A 66 -8.50 -0.57 4.11
N LEU A 67 -8.17 -0.43 5.40
CA LEU A 67 -8.99 0.29 6.37
C LEU A 67 -9.10 1.78 6.05
N LEU A 68 -7.99 2.42 5.66
CA LEU A 68 -7.97 3.83 5.27
C LEU A 68 -8.83 4.07 4.02
N GLN A 69 -8.71 3.22 3.00
CA GLN A 69 -9.53 3.30 1.79
C GLN A 69 -11.02 3.13 2.12
N HIS A 70 -11.36 2.14 2.95
CA HIS A 70 -12.73 1.91 3.39
C HIS A 70 -13.29 3.14 4.12
N ASN A 71 -12.55 3.65 5.11
CA ASN A 71 -12.98 4.81 5.89
C ASN A 71 -13.08 6.08 5.04
N ALA A 72 -12.13 6.32 4.12
CA ALA A 72 -12.18 7.44 3.18
C ALA A 72 -13.41 7.37 2.29
N MET A 73 -13.77 6.19 1.79
CA MET A 73 -14.99 5.98 1.01
C MET A 73 -16.25 6.29 1.81
N LEU A 74 -16.33 5.83 3.07
CA LEU A 74 -17.45 6.13 3.96
C LEU A 74 -17.55 7.63 4.26
N LEU A 75 -16.43 8.30 4.52
CA LEU A 75 -16.38 9.74 4.76
C LEU A 75 -16.84 10.53 3.53
N LEU A 76 -16.37 10.18 2.34
CA LEU A 76 -16.81 10.82 1.11
C LEU A 76 -18.31 10.60 0.87
N ARG A 77 -18.80 9.38 1.08
CA ARG A 77 -20.24 9.07 0.98
C ARG A 77 -21.05 9.93 1.93
N ASN A 78 -20.65 9.98 3.21
CA ASN A 78 -21.34 10.79 4.21
C ASN A 78 -21.29 12.27 3.86
N ASN A 79 -20.15 12.76 3.37
CA ASN A 79 -20.01 14.14 2.91
C ASN A 79 -20.96 14.46 1.74
N VAL A 80 -21.10 13.56 0.77
CA VAL A 80 -22.04 13.70 -0.35
C VAL A 80 -23.49 13.69 0.14
N ILE A 81 -23.86 12.73 1.00
CA ILE A 81 -25.22 12.64 1.57
C ILE A 81 -25.59 13.91 2.35
N ILE A 82 -24.68 14.42 3.19
CA ILE A 82 -24.88 15.67 3.95
C ILE A 82 -24.97 16.87 3.00
N THR A 83 -24.16 16.89 1.94
CA THR A 83 -24.18 17.97 0.94
C THR A 83 -25.49 18.00 0.17
N LEU A 84 -26.01 16.83 -0.22
CA LEU A 84 -27.32 16.69 -0.85
C LEU A 84 -28.43 17.12 0.11
N GLY A 85 -28.45 16.62 1.34
CA GLY A 85 -29.52 16.91 2.30
C GLY A 85 -30.89 16.62 1.68
N GLU A 86 -31.80 17.62 1.68
CA GLU A 86 -33.10 17.56 0.98
C GLU A 86 -33.07 18.16 -0.45
N LYS A 87 -31.89 18.59 -0.92
CA LYS A 87 -31.72 19.26 -2.20
C LYS A 87 -31.22 18.29 -3.27
N LYS A 88 -31.77 18.44 -4.47
CA LYS A 88 -31.24 17.80 -5.67
C LYS A 88 -30.09 18.66 -6.22
N MET A 89 -28.97 18.05 -6.58
CA MET A 89 -27.81 18.76 -7.14
C MET A 89 -27.27 18.06 -8.38
N ASN A 90 -26.70 18.82 -9.30
CA ASN A 90 -25.96 18.27 -10.44
C ASN A 90 -24.50 17.95 -10.07
N LEU A 91 -23.78 17.26 -10.96
CA LEU A 91 -22.39 16.83 -10.73
C LEU A 91 -21.43 18.00 -10.44
N LYS A 92 -21.60 19.12 -11.14
CA LYS A 92 -20.73 20.30 -11.00
C LYS A 92 -20.92 20.99 -9.65
N GLU A 93 -22.17 21.09 -9.20
CA GLU A 93 -22.50 21.62 -7.87
C GLU A 93 -21.95 20.72 -6.76
N LEU A 94 -22.09 19.40 -6.90
CA LEU A 94 -21.54 18.45 -5.95
C LEU A 94 -20.02 18.52 -5.92
N SER A 95 -19.35 18.50 -7.07
CA SER A 95 -17.90 18.61 -7.16
C SER A 95 -17.37 19.89 -6.49
N SER A 96 -18.02 21.02 -6.73
CA SER A 96 -17.64 22.30 -6.10
C SER A 96 -17.84 22.33 -4.58
N ARG A 97 -18.82 21.57 -4.05
CA ARG A 97 -19.14 21.56 -2.61
C ARG A 97 -18.37 20.51 -1.82
N THR A 98 -18.13 19.35 -2.42
CA THR A 98 -17.38 18.25 -1.79
C THR A 98 -15.87 18.42 -1.97
N GLY A 99 -15.44 19.25 -2.92
CA GLY A 99 -14.04 19.47 -3.25
C GLY A 99 -13.41 18.29 -4.03
N VAL A 100 -14.23 17.36 -4.53
CA VAL A 100 -13.76 16.21 -5.32
C VAL A 100 -13.93 16.50 -6.80
N PRO A 101 -12.90 16.26 -7.65
CA PRO A 101 -13.01 16.46 -9.09
C PRO A 101 -14.17 15.67 -9.72
N GLU A 102 -14.86 16.28 -10.69
CA GLU A 102 -16.05 15.70 -11.34
C GLU A 102 -15.80 14.28 -11.88
N GLU A 103 -14.64 14.03 -12.49
CA GLU A 103 -14.28 12.73 -13.06
C GLU A 103 -14.21 11.64 -11.99
N GLN A 104 -13.61 11.94 -10.84
CA GLN A 104 -13.50 11.00 -9.73
C GLN A 104 -14.85 10.80 -9.05
N LEU A 105 -15.58 11.90 -8.82
CA LEU A 105 -16.87 11.88 -8.14
C LEU A 105 -17.92 11.09 -8.93
N LYS A 106 -17.91 11.21 -10.26
CA LYS A 106 -18.83 10.48 -11.15
C LYS A 106 -18.77 8.97 -10.93
N ASN A 107 -17.57 8.39 -10.83
CA ASN A 107 -17.39 6.96 -10.60
C ASN A 107 -18.01 6.50 -9.27
N PHE A 108 -17.87 7.31 -8.20
CA PHE A 108 -18.48 7.01 -6.91
C PHE A 108 -20.01 7.13 -6.93
N LEU A 109 -20.55 8.16 -7.60
CA LEU A 109 -21.99 8.36 -7.72
C LEU A 109 -22.66 7.21 -8.49
N GLU A 110 -22.06 6.76 -9.59
CA GLU A 110 -22.56 5.61 -10.37
C GLU A 110 -22.57 4.32 -9.54
N LEU A 111 -21.51 4.08 -8.75
CA LEU A 111 -21.45 2.95 -7.83
C LEU A 111 -22.57 3.01 -6.78
N TRP A 112 -22.77 4.16 -6.14
CA TRP A 112 -23.78 4.31 -5.09
C TRP A 112 -25.22 4.30 -5.63
N ILE A 113 -25.44 4.70 -6.88
CA ILE A 113 -26.73 4.48 -7.55
C ILE A 113 -27.00 2.99 -7.74
N LYS A 114 -25.98 2.23 -8.18
CA LYS A 114 -26.09 0.78 -8.36
C LYS A 114 -26.35 0.05 -7.03
N GLU A 115 -25.77 0.54 -5.93
CA GLU A 115 -26.00 0.02 -4.59
C GLU A 115 -27.33 0.47 -3.96
N GLY A 116 -28.11 1.32 -4.65
CA GLY A 116 -29.40 1.82 -4.17
C GLY A 116 -29.31 2.89 -3.07
N MET A 117 -28.13 3.46 -2.86
CA MET A 117 -27.86 4.49 -1.84
C MET A 117 -28.19 5.91 -2.34
N LEU A 118 -28.14 6.13 -3.65
CA LEU A 118 -28.49 7.39 -4.30
C LEU A 118 -29.44 7.13 -5.47
N LYS A 119 -30.21 8.16 -5.83
CA LYS A 119 -31.07 8.18 -7.00
C LYS A 119 -30.62 9.30 -7.93
N SER A 120 -30.83 9.09 -9.22
CA SER A 120 -30.61 10.09 -10.26
C SER A 120 -31.90 10.29 -11.04
N GLN A 121 -32.30 11.56 -11.23
CA GLN A 121 -33.44 11.95 -12.06
C GLN A 121 -33.07 13.26 -12.77
N ASP A 122 -33.25 13.31 -14.09
CA ASP A 122 -33.00 14.52 -14.91
C ASP A 122 -31.60 15.13 -14.67
N GLU A 123 -30.56 14.29 -14.62
CA GLU A 123 -29.17 14.69 -14.32
C GLU A 123 -28.92 15.26 -12.91
N LEU A 124 -29.91 15.14 -12.01
CA LEU A 124 -29.80 15.54 -10.61
C LEU A 124 -29.74 14.33 -9.68
N TYR A 125 -28.82 14.40 -8.71
CA TYR A 125 -28.62 13.38 -7.68
C TYR A 125 -29.37 13.75 -6.40
N PHE A 126 -29.92 12.74 -5.72
CA PHE A 126 -30.61 12.87 -4.42
C PHE A 126 -30.61 11.55 -3.65
N VAL A 127 -30.89 11.62 -2.35
CA VAL A 127 -31.02 10.47 -1.43
C VAL A 127 -32.45 9.90 -1.49
#